data_AF-A0A841GVF0-F1
#
_entry.id   AF-A0A841GVF0-F1
#
_cell.length_a   1.000
_cell.length_b   1.000
_cell.length_c   1.000
_cell.angle_alpha   90.00
_cell.angle_beta   90.00
_cell.angle_gamma   90.00
#
_symmetry.space_group_name_H-M   'P 1'
#
loop_
_entity.id
_entity.type
_entity.pdbx_description
1 polymer ?
#
loop_
_entity_poly.entity_id
_entity_poly.type
_entity_poly.pdbx_seq_one_letter_code
_entity_poly.pdbx_strand_id
1 'polypeptide(L)'
;MFILGNFLIGLGYSLRVLINIEMFFIVISAILSWFSYNSNVQSIYYYFQSIADIIEKPIRKLIPRIGPVDISPMIAIVVLVFFDRFLIQSIIELGYYIK
;
A
#
# COMPACT_ATOMS: atom_id res chain seq x y z
N MET A 1 -16.47 -26.72 3.60
CA MET A 1 -17.74 -26.00 3.89
C MET A 1 -17.86 -24.86 2.91
N PHE A 2 -18.67 -25.04 1.86
CA PHE A 2 -18.75 -24.13 0.71
C PHE A 2 -18.90 -22.63 1.09
N ILE A 3 -19.73 -22.32 2.09
CA ILE A 3 -19.98 -20.94 2.54
C ILE A 3 -18.72 -20.29 3.14
N LEU A 4 -18.02 -21.00 4.04
CA LEU A 4 -16.80 -20.48 4.67
C LEU A 4 -15.66 -20.28 3.67
N GLY A 5 -15.50 -21.21 2.72
CA GLY A 5 -14.49 -21.08 1.66
C GLY A 5 -14.72 -19.83 0.79
N ASN A 6 -15.95 -19.62 0.33
CA ASN A 6 -16.30 -18.42 -0.44
C ASN A 6 -16.13 -17.12 0.36
N PHE A 7 -16.42 -17.13 1.67
CA PHE A 7 -16.20 -15.98 2.54
C PHE A 7 -14.73 -15.60 2.64
N LEU A 8 -13.83 -16.56 2.86
CA LEU A 8 -12.38 -16.31 2.92
C LEU A 8 -11.83 -15.79 1.59
N ILE A 9 -12.26 -16.38 0.47
CA ILE A 9 -11.86 -15.94 -0.87
C ILE A 9 -12.29 -14.47 -1.08
N GLY A 10 -13.55 -14.15 -0.78
CA GLY A 10 -14.08 -12.78 -0.90
C GLY A 10 -13.31 -11.79 -0.03
N LEU A 11 -13.07 -12.14 1.23
CA LEU A 11 -12.30 -11.33 2.18
C LEU A 11 -10.87 -11.10 1.69
N GLY A 12 -10.20 -12.13 1.19
CA GLY A 12 -8.86 -12.02 0.61
C GLY A 12 -8.82 -11.02 -0.56
N TYR A 13 -9.75 -11.13 -1.52
CA TYR A 13 -9.81 -10.17 -2.63
C TYR A 13 -10.14 -8.75 -2.17
N SER A 14 -11.02 -8.56 -1.19
CA SER A 14 -11.31 -7.24 -0.64
C SER A 14 -10.06 -6.61 0.01
N LEU A 15 -9.28 -7.38 0.76
CA LEU A 15 -8.03 -6.90 1.35
C LEU A 15 -6.98 -6.59 0.28
N ARG A 16 -6.87 -7.40 -0.78
CA ARG A 16 -5.99 -7.13 -1.94
C ARG A 16 -6.31 -5.80 -2.58
N VAL A 17 -7.60 -5.46 -2.73
CA VAL A 17 -8.01 -4.15 -3.26
C VAL A 17 -7.54 -3.02 -2.36
N LEU A 18 -7.64 -3.13 -1.04
CA LEU A 18 -7.13 -2.11 -0.11
C LEU A 18 -5.62 -1.92 -0.23
N ILE A 19 -4.85 -3.02 -0.36
CA ILE A 19 -3.40 -2.96 -0.60
C ILE A 19 -3.09 -2.24 -1.92
N ASN A 20 -3.82 -2.55 -2.99
CA ASN A 20 -3.65 -1.90 -4.30
C ASN A 20 -3.99 -0.41 -4.27
N ILE A 21 -5.04 -0.03 -3.53
CA ILE A 21 -5.41 1.38 -3.32
C ILE A 21 -4.27 2.12 -2.62
N GLU A 22 -3.72 1.55 -1.55
CA GLU A 22 -2.61 2.16 -0.82
C GLU A 22 -1.36 2.32 -1.71
N MET A 23 -1.00 1.29 -2.48
CA MET A 23 0.10 1.38 -3.45
C MET A 23 -0.14 2.50 -4.48
N PHE A 24 -1.38 2.68 -4.94
CA PHE A 24 -1.73 3.76 -5.86
C PHE A 24 -1.52 5.14 -5.24
N PHE A 25 -1.96 5.34 -3.99
CA PHE A 25 -1.72 6.61 -3.27
C PHE A 25 -0.23 6.89 -3.07
N ILE A 26 0.56 5.87 -2.70
CA ILE A 26 2.01 5.97 -2.59
C ILE A 26 2.65 6.41 -3.91
N VAL A 27 2.30 5.75 -5.03
CA VAL A 27 2.87 6.06 -6.34
C VAL A 27 2.51 7.49 -6.78
N ILE A 28 1.25 7.90 -6.63
CA ILE A 28 0.84 9.27 -6.96
C ILE A 28 1.56 10.28 -6.07
N SER A 29 1.63 10.03 -4.76
CA SER A 29 2.31 10.93 -3.83
C SER A 29 3.79 11.09 -4.20
N ALA A 30 4.46 9.99 -4.54
CA ALA A 30 5.85 10.00 -4.97
C ALA A 30 6.05 10.84 -6.26
N ILE A 31 5.15 10.71 -7.24
CA ILE A 31 5.18 11.53 -8.46
C ILE A 31 4.92 13.01 -8.15
N LEU A 32 3.90 13.30 -7.34
CA LEU A 32 3.53 14.67 -6.97
C LEU A 32 4.62 15.35 -6.12
N SER A 33 5.43 14.58 -5.37
CA SER A 33 6.51 15.11 -4.55
C SER A 33 7.55 15.90 -5.36
N TRP A 34 7.74 15.56 -6.64
CA TRP A 34 8.65 16.27 -7.55
C TRP A 34 8.17 17.70 -7.85
N PHE A 35 6.86 17.94 -7.73
CA PHE A 35 6.22 19.22 -7.96
C PHE A 35 5.80 19.92 -6.67
N SER A 36 6.25 19.44 -5.50
CA SER A 36 5.84 19.95 -4.19
C SER A 36 6.13 21.44 -3.97
N TYR A 37 7.08 22.02 -4.71
CA TYR A 37 7.39 23.45 -4.70
C TYR A 37 6.39 24.33 -5.47
N ASN A 38 5.50 23.72 -6.28
CA ASN A 38 4.46 24.44 -7.03
C ASN A 38 3.19 24.58 -6.16
N SER A 39 2.82 25.81 -5.84
CA SER A 39 1.65 26.12 -4.99
C SER A 39 0.34 25.55 -5.52
N ASN A 40 0.17 25.41 -6.83
CA ASN A 40 -1.04 24.84 -7.43
C ASN A 40 -1.17 23.33 -7.19
N VAL A 41 -0.05 22.63 -7.01
CA VAL A 41 0.01 21.16 -6.82
C VAL A 41 0.19 20.80 -5.35
N GLN A 42 0.64 21.73 -4.52
CA GLN A 42 0.97 21.50 -3.12
C GLN A 42 -0.21 20.94 -2.30
N SER A 43 -1.42 21.50 -2.46
CA SER A 43 -2.60 21.03 -1.73
C SER A 43 -2.99 19.59 -2.09
N ILE A 44 -2.96 19.25 -3.37
CA ILE A 44 -3.27 17.88 -3.82
C ILE A 44 -2.17 16.91 -3.39
N TYR A 45 -0.90 17.31 -3.46
CA TYR A 45 0.21 16.53 -2.93
C TYR A 45 0.00 16.17 -1.46
N TYR A 46 -0.30 17.12 -0.57
CA TYR A 46 -0.50 16.81 0.84
C TYR A 46 -1.70 15.89 1.11
N TYR A 47 -2.75 15.98 0.29
CA TYR A 47 -3.87 15.05 0.36
C TYR A 47 -3.43 13.61 0.06
N PHE A 48 -2.77 13.38 -1.08
CA PHE A 48 -2.28 12.05 -1.46
C PHE A 48 -1.23 11.54 -0.47
N GLN A 49 -0.32 12.42 -0.02
CA GLN A 49 0.71 12.09 0.97
C GLN A 49 0.08 11.71 2.31
N SER A 50 -1.00 12.36 2.75
CA SER A 50 -1.66 12.00 4.02
C SER A 50 -2.22 10.58 4.04
N ILE A 51 -2.58 10.05 2.87
CA ILE A 51 -3.07 8.68 2.72
C ILE A 51 -1.87 7.72 2.64
N ALA A 52 -0.89 7.99 1.78
CA ALA A 52 0.35 7.20 1.68
C ALA A 52 1.12 7.12 3.02
N ASP A 53 0.98 8.13 3.87
CA ASP A 53 1.57 8.19 5.21
C ASP A 53 1.11 7.05 6.13
N ILE A 54 -0.01 6.37 5.85
CA ILE A 54 -0.45 5.21 6.61
C ILE A 54 0.66 4.15 6.66
N ILE A 55 1.33 3.91 5.53
CA ILE A 55 2.43 2.95 5.41
C ILE A 55 3.80 3.62 5.40
N GLU A 56 3.96 4.77 4.73
CA GLU A 56 5.25 5.44 4.60
C GLU A 56 5.74 6.08 5.91
N LYS A 57 4.85 6.57 6.76
CA LYS A 57 5.26 7.24 8.02
C LYS A 57 5.89 6.27 9.01
N PRO A 58 5.36 5.06 9.26
CA PRO A 58 6.06 4.03 10.01
C PRO A 58 7.45 3.70 9.43
N ILE A 59 7.56 3.57 8.10
CA ILE A 59 8.82 3.23 7.43
C ILE A 59 9.87 4.33 7.63
N ARG A 60 9.48 5.60 7.47
CA ARG A 60 10.38 6.76 7.71
C ARG A 60 10.89 6.88 9.14
N LYS A 61 10.18 6.31 10.12
CA LYS A 61 10.66 6.25 11.50
C LYS A 61 11.74 5.20 11.70
N LEU A 62 11.71 4.12 10.91
CA LEU A 62 12.66 3.02 10.99
C LEU A 62 13.89 3.26 10.13
N ILE A 63 13.71 3.91 8.97
CA ILE A 63 14.76 4.10 7.97
C ILE A 63 15.05 5.60 7.89
N PRO A 64 16.24 6.05 8.32
CA PRO A 64 16.63 7.45 8.19
C PRO A 64 16.69 7.82 6.70
N ARG A 65 16.41 9.09 6.38
CA ARG A 65 16.52 9.59 4.99
C ARG A 65 17.94 9.36 4.47
N ILE A 66 18.06 8.56 3.40
CA ILE A 66 19.34 8.30 2.73
C ILE A 66 19.52 9.33 1.62
N GLY A 67 20.21 10.42 1.92
CA GLY A 67 20.47 11.49 0.96
C GLY A 67 19.25 12.39 0.66
N PRO A 68 19.22 13.05 -0.50
CA PRO A 68 18.17 14.02 -0.85
C PRO A 68 16.87 13.38 -1.36
N VAL A 69 16.86 12.08 -1.62
CA VAL A 69 15.70 11.36 -2.19
C VAL A 69 15.05 10.50 -1.11
N ASP A 70 13.73 10.59 -0.99
CA ASP A 70 12.96 9.74 -0.10
C ASP A 70 12.78 8.34 -0.74
N ILE A 71 13.46 7.34 -0.19
CA ILE A 71 13.36 5.93 -0.64
C ILE A 71 12.18 5.20 0.01
N SER A 72 11.49 5.82 0.97
CA SER A 72 10.39 5.20 1.72
C SER A 72 9.23 4.71 0.85
N PRO A 73 8.81 5.42 -0.23
CA PRO A 73 7.78 4.93 -1.14
C PRO A 73 8.13 3.58 -1.77
N MET A 74 9.39 3.40 -2.16
CA MET A 74 9.85 2.15 -2.77
C MET A 74 9.81 0.99 -1.77
N ILE A 75 10.24 1.25 -0.54
CA ILE A 75 10.21 0.27 0.55
C ILE A 75 8.76 -0.07 0.93
N ALA A 76 7.88 0.93 0.97
CA ALA A 76 6.46 0.74 1.24
C ALA A 76 5.81 -0.19 0.20
N ILE A 77 6.08 0.03 -1.09
CA ILE A 77 5.58 -0.83 -2.17
C ILE A 77 6.10 -2.26 -2.00
N VAL A 78 7.39 -2.45 -1.73
CA VAL A 78 7.96 -3.80 -1.52
C VAL A 78 7.27 -4.52 -0.35
N VAL A 79 7.06 -3.82 0.76
CA VAL A 79 6.37 -4.37 1.93
C VAL A 79 4.92 -4.74 1.60
N LEU A 80 4.18 -3.86 0.92
CA LEU A 80 2.80 -4.10 0.52
C LEU A 80 2.67 -5.28 -0.45
N VAL A 81 3.56 -5.38 -1.44
CA VAL A 81 3.63 -6.53 -2.35
C VAL A 81 3.92 -7.81 -1.58
N PHE A 82 4.84 -7.78 -0.60
CA PHE A 82 5.10 -8.93 0.25
C PHE A 82 3.84 -9.36 1.02
N PHE A 83 3.11 -8.43 1.64
CA PHE A 83 1.86 -8.74 2.34
C PHE A 83 0.78 -9.29 1.40
N ASP A 84 0.65 -8.75 0.20
CA ASP A 84 -0.28 -9.29 -0.80
C ASP A 84 0.04 -10.74 -1.19
N ARG A 85 1.33 -11.01 -1.46
CA ARG A 85 1.81 -12.33 -1.92
C ARG A 85 1.89 -13.35 -0.80
N PHE A 86 2.17 -12.93 0.42
CA PHE A 86 2.28 -13.81 1.57
C PHE A 86 0.93 -13.95 2.28
N LEU A 87 0.42 -12.88 2.88
CA LEU A 87 -0.76 -12.94 3.74
C LEU A 87 -2.04 -13.12 2.92
N ILE A 88 -2.28 -12.24 1.95
CA ILE A 88 -3.57 -12.22 1.23
C ILE A 88 -3.73 -13.46 0.36
N GLN A 89 -2.67 -13.83 -0.37
CA GLN A 89 -2.66 -15.07 -1.14
C GLN A 89 -2.92 -16.31 -0.26
N SER A 90 -2.31 -16.38 0.93
CA SER A 90 -2.56 -17.50 1.87
C SER A 90 -4.02 -17.58 2.31
N ILE A 91 -4.69 -16.45 2.56
CA ILE A 91 -6.12 -16.42 2.92
C ILE A 91 -6.99 -16.95 1.77
N ILE A 92 -6.68 -16.54 0.54
CA ILE A 92 -7.41 -16.97 -0.65
C ILE A 92 -7.21 -18.46 -0.89
N GLU A 93 -5.98 -18.96 -0.80
CA GLU A 93 -5.65 -20.38 -0.96
C GLU A 93 -6.30 -21.25 0.11
N LEU A 94 -6.30 -20.81 1.37
CA LEU A 94 -7.04 -21.46 2.43
C LEU A 94 -8.53 -21.54 2.10
N GLY A 95 -9.10 -20.45 1.59
CA GLY A 95 -10.48 -20.40 1.13
C GLY A 95 -10.79 -21.42 0.03
N TYR A 96 -9.88 -21.61 -0.94
CA TYR A 96 -10.01 -22.66 -1.96
C TYR A 96 -9.86 -24.07 -1.41
N TYR A 97 -8.97 -24.28 -0.43
CA TYR A 97 -8.74 -25.59 0.18
C TYR A 97 -9.96 -26.09 0.98
N ILE A 98 -10.64 -25.20 1.70
CA ILE A 98 -11.79 -25.56 2.55
C ILE A 98 -13.15 -25.51 1.84
N LYS A 99 -13.19 -25.01 0.60
CA LYS A 99 -14.42 -24.85 -0.20
C LYS A 99 -14.97 -26.21 -0.59
#